data_AF-A0A964P1G6-F1
#
_entry.id   AF-A0A964P1G6-F1
#
_cell.length_a   1.000
_cell.length_b   1.000
_cell.length_c   1.000
_cell.angle_alpha   90.00
_cell.angle_beta   90.00
_cell.angle_gamma   90.00
#
_symmetry.space_group_name_H-M   'P 1'
#
loop_
_entity.id
_entity.type
_entity.pdbx_description
1 polymer ?
#
loop_
_entity_poly.entity_id
_entity_poly.type
_entity_poly.pdbx_seq_one_letter_code
_entity_poly.pdbx_strand_id
1 'polypeptide(L)'
;MDYRDQNSNRGSDHNRDRGRDQYKRRDGGQDQPHVEPLHSIKLRAGRRNYFFDVRPTKSEQDFYVVMTESKKMDDKITRSKIFLYKEDFIKFAEALNESTGIVLEKLKALGIEITPRKEEEHED
;
A
#
# COMPACT_ATOMS: atom_id res chain seq x y z
N MET A 1 -61.03 27.00 -17.09
CA MET A 1 -60.16 27.33 -15.94
C MET A 1 -58.85 26.65 -16.23
N ASP A 2 -57.93 27.42 -16.76
CA ASP A 2 -56.87 26.93 -17.61
C ASP A 2 -55.53 27.22 -16.95
N TYR A 3 -54.66 26.20 -16.87
CA TYR A 3 -53.28 26.35 -16.44
C TYR A 3 -52.34 25.59 -17.38
N ARG A 4 -51.84 26.33 -18.38
CA ARG A 4 -50.42 26.26 -18.79
C ARG A 4 -49.54 26.70 -17.59
N ASP A 5 -48.23 26.47 -17.50
CA ASP A 5 -47.15 26.02 -18.40
C ASP A 5 -46.01 25.46 -17.47
N GLN A 6 -44.92 24.74 -17.81
CA GLN A 6 -44.21 24.42 -19.06
C GLN A 6 -43.73 22.94 -19.10
N ASN A 7 -42.84 22.62 -20.05
CA ASN A 7 -42.19 21.34 -20.30
C ASN A 7 -40.72 21.34 -19.81
N SER A 8 -40.22 20.26 -19.19
CA SER A 8 -38.79 19.91 -19.31
C SER A 8 -38.50 18.41 -19.13
N ASN A 9 -37.98 17.80 -20.19
CA ASN A 9 -37.43 16.45 -20.26
C ASN A 9 -36.23 16.23 -19.29
N ARG A 10 -36.21 15.11 -18.55
CA ARG A 10 -34.99 14.52 -17.97
C ARG A 10 -35.01 13.00 -18.14
N GLY A 11 -33.88 12.44 -18.56
CA GLY A 11 -33.75 11.05 -18.98
C GLY A 11 -33.63 10.05 -17.83
N SER A 12 -33.79 8.77 -18.18
CA SER A 12 -33.66 7.64 -17.26
C SER A 12 -32.19 7.18 -17.12
N ASP A 13 -31.49 7.69 -16.12
CA ASP A 13 -30.12 7.26 -15.82
C ASP A 13 -30.07 5.82 -15.27
N HIS A 14 -29.75 4.87 -16.14
CA HIS A 14 -29.31 3.53 -15.77
C HIS A 14 -27.79 3.44 -15.83
N ASN A 15 -27.08 3.52 -14.70
CA ASN A 15 -25.81 2.80 -14.58
C ASN A 15 -25.34 2.56 -13.13
N ARG A 16 -25.34 1.27 -12.76
CA ARG A 16 -24.28 0.54 -12.04
C ARG A 16 -23.66 1.21 -10.80
N ASP A 17 -24.16 0.75 -9.65
CA ASP A 17 -23.36 -0.10 -8.76
C ASP A 17 -21.86 -0.24 -9.10
N ARG A 18 -21.00 0.27 -8.20
CA ARG A 18 -20.12 -0.56 -7.35
C ARG A 18 -19.60 0.26 -6.17
N GLY A 19 -19.57 -0.35 -4.99
CA GLY A 19 -19.20 0.33 -3.75
C GLY A 19 -17.73 0.74 -3.72
N ARG A 20 -17.43 2.04 -3.68
CA ARG A 20 -16.09 2.57 -3.41
C ARG A 20 -15.74 2.41 -1.92
N ASP A 21 -15.03 1.32 -1.63
CA ASP A 21 -14.01 1.18 -0.58
C ASP A 21 -14.38 1.63 0.85
N GLN A 22 -14.88 0.69 1.65
CA GLN A 22 -15.10 0.87 3.09
C GLN A 22 -13.78 0.84 3.91
N TYR A 23 -12.81 1.69 3.60
CA TYR A 23 -11.61 1.87 4.43
C TYR A 23 -11.91 2.68 5.71
N LYS A 24 -12.81 2.17 6.56
CA LYS A 24 -13.12 2.74 7.88
C LYS A 24 -13.16 1.68 8.98
N ARG A 25 -12.28 1.89 9.97
CA ARG A 25 -12.20 1.24 11.30
C ARG A 25 -11.67 -0.21 11.33
N ARG A 26 -10.42 -0.38 11.78
CA ARG A 26 -10.11 -0.74 13.18
C ARG A 26 -8.61 -1.03 13.35
N ASP A 27 -7.87 -0.04 13.86
CA ASP A 27 -6.70 -0.26 14.73
C ASP A 27 -6.38 1.05 15.46
N GLY A 28 -6.04 0.98 16.75
CA GLY A 28 -5.94 2.14 17.65
C GLY A 28 -4.66 2.97 17.54
N GLY A 29 -4.10 3.13 16.34
CA GLY A 29 -3.02 4.09 16.10
C GLY A 29 -3.60 5.49 15.92
N GLN A 30 -2.91 6.53 16.42
CA GLN A 30 -3.34 7.92 16.21
C GLN A 30 -3.43 8.22 14.70
N ASP A 31 -4.60 8.65 14.24
CA ASP A 31 -4.81 9.12 12.87
C ASP A 31 -3.96 10.39 12.64
N GLN A 32 -2.76 10.22 12.07
CA GLN A 32 -2.07 11.34 11.42
C GLN A 32 -2.99 11.90 10.33
N PRO A 33 -3.01 13.22 10.09
CA PRO A 33 -3.80 13.81 9.01
C PRO A 33 -3.47 13.09 7.70
N HIS A 34 -4.51 12.77 6.93
CA HIS A 34 -4.48 11.73 5.91
C HIS A 34 -3.82 12.21 4.60
N VAL A 35 -2.56 12.65 4.70
CA VAL A 35 -1.69 13.02 3.59
C VAL A 35 -1.44 11.75 2.76
N GLU A 36 -2.00 11.75 1.55
CA GLU A 36 -1.79 10.67 0.60
C GLU A 36 -0.29 10.58 0.23
N PRO A 37 0.26 9.37 0.07
CA PRO A 37 1.66 9.22 -0.30
C PRO A 37 1.88 9.74 -1.72
N LEU A 38 2.96 10.50 -1.92
CA LEU A 38 3.39 10.99 -3.24
C LEU A 38 3.65 9.83 -4.21
N HIS A 39 4.09 8.69 -3.68
CA HIS A 39 4.27 7.44 -4.40
C HIS A 39 4.06 6.26 -3.45
N SER A 40 3.46 5.17 -3.92
CA SER A 40 3.29 3.94 -3.13
C SER A 40 3.51 2.70 -4.01
N ILE A 41 4.35 1.78 -3.54
CA ILE A 41 4.58 0.47 -4.18
C ILE A 41 3.99 -0.62 -3.29
N LYS A 42 3.14 -1.48 -3.85
CA LYS A 42 2.57 -2.66 -3.19
C LYS A 42 3.20 -3.94 -3.75
N LEU A 43 3.74 -4.79 -2.90
CA LEU A 43 4.29 -6.11 -3.24
C LEU A 43 3.49 -7.21 -2.52
N ARG A 44 2.77 -8.07 -3.27
CA ARG A 44 2.04 -9.23 -2.73
C ARG A 44 3.01 -10.40 -2.54
N ALA A 45 3.00 -11.01 -1.36
CA ALA A 45 3.89 -12.11 -0.99
C ALA A 45 3.10 -13.24 -0.27
N GLY A 46 2.04 -13.73 -0.91
CA GLY A 46 1.11 -14.71 -0.34
C GLY A 46 0.31 -14.12 0.82
N ARG A 47 0.41 -14.71 2.02
CA ARG A 47 -0.20 -14.18 3.26
C ARG A 47 0.38 -12.83 3.74
N ARG A 48 1.37 -12.26 3.05
CA ARG A 48 1.93 -10.93 3.33
C ARG A 48 1.68 -9.95 2.19
N ASN A 49 1.53 -8.67 2.53
CA ASN A 49 1.69 -7.55 1.59
C ASN A 49 2.71 -6.59 2.17
N TYR A 50 3.64 -6.12 1.34
CA TYR A 50 4.56 -5.03 1.68
C TYR A 50 4.12 -3.76 0.96
N PHE A 51 4.15 -2.63 1.65
CA PHE A 51 3.85 -1.31 1.11
C PHE A 51 5.04 -0.39 1.35
N PHE A 52 5.49 0.32 0.31
CA PHE A 52 6.58 1.30 0.37
C PHE A 52 6.02 2.65 -0.02
N ASP A 53 5.65 3.46 0.98
CA ASP A 53 5.03 4.78 0.78
C ASP A 53 6.08 5.89 0.91
N VAL A 54 6.23 6.73 -0.12
CA VAL A 54 6.96 8.00 -0.03
C VAL A 54 5.99 9.09 0.43
N ARG A 55 6.29 9.78 1.53
CA ARG A 55 5.46 10.86 2.09
C ARG A 55 6.26 12.15 2.30
N PRO A 56 5.68 13.34 2.03
CA PRO A 56 6.27 14.60 2.46
C PRO A 56 6.15 14.75 3.98
N THR A 57 7.14 15.42 4.59
CA THR A 57 7.06 15.85 6.00
C THR A 57 6.03 16.98 6.16
N LYS A 58 5.71 17.33 7.42
CA LYS A 58 4.76 18.43 7.75
C LYS A 58 5.19 19.82 7.24
N SER A 59 6.44 19.98 6.79
CA SER A 59 6.96 21.24 6.22
C SER A 59 7.05 21.22 4.70
N GLU A 60 6.66 20.11 4.05
CA GLU A 60 6.67 19.84 2.60
C GLU A 60 8.02 20.00 1.87
N GLN A 61 9.08 20.39 2.60
CA GLN A 61 10.46 20.56 2.12
C GLN A 61 11.27 19.26 2.09
N ASP A 62 10.79 18.22 2.78
CA ASP A 62 11.50 16.96 3.00
C ASP A 62 10.57 15.76 2.78
N PHE A 63 11.16 14.59 2.52
CA PHE A 63 10.45 13.33 2.34
C PHE A 63 10.96 12.24 3.29
N TYR A 64 10.08 11.31 3.62
CA TYR A 64 10.39 10.09 4.38
C TYR A 64 9.68 8.89 3.75
N VAL A 65 10.22 7.69 3.99
CA VAL A 65 9.64 6.43 3.52
C VAL A 65 8.96 5.71 4.67
N VAL A 66 7.74 5.20 4.45
CA VAL A 66 7.07 4.27 5.37
C VAL A 66 6.99 2.90 4.72
N MET A 67 7.72 1.94 5.29
CA MET A 67 7.66 0.53 4.91
C MET A 67 6.67 -0.17 5.83
N THR A 68 5.62 -0.78 5.29
CA THR A 68 4.60 -1.52 6.06
C THR A 68 4.54 -2.97 5.62
N GLU A 69 4.77 -3.93 6.53
CA GLU A 69 4.33 -5.32 6.33
C GLU A 69 2.91 -5.44 6.90
N SER A 70 1.94 -5.88 6.08
CA SER A 70 0.72 -6.49 6.60
C SER A 70 0.77 -8.01 6.43
N LYS A 71 0.41 -8.75 7.47
CA LYS A 71 0.43 -10.22 7.50
C LYS A 71 -0.94 -10.73 7.92
N LYS A 72 -1.60 -11.51 7.05
CA LYS A 72 -2.82 -12.26 7.38
C LYS A 72 -2.42 -13.55 8.09
N MET A 73 -2.77 -13.67 9.37
CA MET A 73 -2.69 -14.90 10.15
C MET A 73 -4.11 -15.26 10.53
N ASP A 74 -4.66 -16.18 9.74
CA ASP A 74 -6.03 -16.67 9.82
C ASP A 74 -6.99 -15.48 9.69
N ASP A 75 -7.90 -15.22 10.64
CA ASP A 75 -8.81 -14.06 10.57
C ASP A 75 -8.19 -12.72 11.04
N LYS A 76 -6.94 -12.74 11.53
CA LYS A 76 -6.25 -11.55 12.05
C LYS A 76 -5.24 -11.01 11.03
N ILE A 77 -5.33 -9.72 10.73
CA ILE A 77 -4.25 -8.98 10.07
C ILE A 77 -3.39 -8.31 11.15
N THR A 78 -2.09 -8.55 11.13
CA THR A 78 -1.12 -7.71 11.87
C THR A 78 -0.43 -6.75 10.92
N ARG A 79 -0.01 -5.59 11.43
CA ARG A 79 0.73 -4.56 10.69
C ARG A 79 2.01 -4.19 11.44
N SER A 80 3.15 -4.27 10.76
CA SER A 80 4.42 -3.69 11.21
C SER A 80 4.74 -2.48 10.35
N LYS A 81 5.30 -1.42 10.94
CA LYS A 81 5.72 -0.19 10.24
C LYS A 81 7.15 0.19 10.60
N ILE A 82 7.92 0.55 9.59
CA ILE A 82 9.23 1.21 9.72
C ILE A 82 9.10 2.59 9.07
N PHE A 83 9.52 3.63 9.79
CA PHE A 83 9.68 4.98 9.25
C PHE A 83 11.17 5.20 9.02
N LEU A 84 11.55 5.65 7.82
CA LEU A 84 12.92 5.91 7.44
C LEU A 84 13.04 7.34 6.94
N TYR A 85 13.96 8.11 7.50
CA TYR A 85 14.16 9.53 7.22
C TYR A 85 15.41 9.76 6.35
N LYS A 86 15.51 10.96 5.76
CA LYS A 86 16.49 11.30 4.71
C LYS A 86 17.95 11.08 5.11
N GLU A 87 18.25 11.31 6.38
CA GLU A 87 19.56 11.18 7.01
C GLU A 87 20.09 9.73 7.04
N ASP A 88 19.20 8.75 7.03
CA ASP A 88 19.53 7.32 7.14
C ASP A 88 19.40 6.56 5.80
N PHE A 89 18.79 7.14 4.76
CA PHE A 89 18.48 6.47 3.49
C PHE A 89 19.66 5.68 2.90
N ILE A 90 20.84 6.31 2.81
CA ILE A 90 22.03 5.70 2.19
C ILE A 90 22.47 4.48 2.99
N LYS A 91 22.76 4.66 4.28
CA LYS A 91 23.24 3.60 5.19
C LYS A 91 22.25 2.44 5.32
N PHE A 92 20.94 2.75 5.35
CA PHE A 92 19.90 1.72 5.41
C PHE A 92 19.83 0.91 4.12
N ALA A 93 19.91 1.56 2.95
CA ALA A 93 19.93 0.88 1.66
C ALA A 93 21.19 0.02 1.48
N GLU A 94 22.36 0.53 1.88
CA GLU A 94 23.63 -0.20 1.89
C GLU A 94 23.53 -1.46 2.76
N ALA A 95 23.14 -1.32 4.03
CA ALA A 95 23.01 -2.44 4.96
C ALA A 95 21.95 -3.48 4.52
N LEU A 96 20.85 -3.05 3.89
CA LEU A 96 19.83 -3.94 3.34
C LEU A 96 20.35 -4.72 2.13
N ASN A 97 21.08 -4.06 1.22
CA ASN A 97 21.68 -4.68 0.04
C ASN A 97 22.79 -5.66 0.42
N GLU A 98 23.65 -5.33 1.39
CA GLU A 98 24.67 -6.24 1.92
C GLU A 98 24.02 -7.47 2.58
N SER A 99 23.06 -7.24 3.49
CA SER A 99 22.38 -8.32 4.22
C SER A 99 21.63 -9.28 3.28
N THR A 100 20.99 -8.75 2.23
CA THR A 100 20.32 -9.58 1.23
C THR A 100 21.33 -10.29 0.33
N GLY A 101 22.40 -9.63 -0.12
CA GLY A 101 23.50 -10.25 -0.88
C GLY A 101 24.08 -11.48 -0.19
N ILE A 102 24.43 -11.38 1.10
CA ILE A 102 24.96 -12.49 1.91
C ILE A 102 23.97 -13.67 1.98
N VAL A 103 22.66 -13.41 2.01
CA VAL A 103 21.62 -14.46 2.00
C VAL A 103 21.50 -15.10 0.62
N LEU A 104 21.50 -14.31 -0.46
CA LEU A 104 21.46 -14.80 -1.84
C LEU A 104 22.67 -15.71 -2.16
N GLU A 105 23.88 -15.31 -1.75
CA GLU A 105 25.11 -16.09 -1.94
C GLU A 105 25.06 -17.42 -1.19
N LYS A 106 24.64 -17.43 0.08
CA LYS A 106 24.54 -18.66 0.90
C LYS A 106 23.52 -19.64 0.33
N LEU A 107 22.37 -19.15 -0.12
CA LEU A 107 21.34 -19.99 -0.75
C LEU A 107 21.82 -20.55 -2.09
N LYS A 108 22.50 -19.75 -2.92
CA LYS A 108 23.13 -20.21 -4.17
C LYS A 108 24.21 -21.27 -3.92
N ALA A 109 25.02 -21.12 -2.86
CA ALA A 109 26.03 -22.11 -2.46
C ALA A 109 25.42 -23.43 -1.97
N LEU A 110 24.18 -23.41 -1.46
CA LEU A 110 23.38 -24.59 -1.13
C LEU A 110 22.64 -25.20 -2.33
N GLY A 111 22.83 -24.67 -3.54
CA GLY A 111 22.11 -25.11 -4.74
C GLY A 111 20.64 -24.69 -4.80
N ILE A 112 20.21 -23.75 -3.96
CA ILE A 112 18.83 -23.26 -3.92
C ILE A 112 18.69 -22.12 -4.93
N GLU A 113 17.97 -22.38 -6.02
CA GLU A 113 17.60 -21.35 -6.99
C GLU A 113 16.58 -20.38 -6.41
N ILE A 114 16.78 -19.07 -6.64
CA ILE A 114 15.91 -18.01 -6.14
C ILE A 114 15.26 -17.31 -7.34
N THR A 115 14.10 -17.82 -7.75
CA THR A 115 13.21 -17.13 -8.69
C THR A 115 12.36 -16.09 -7.94
N PRO A 116 12.07 -14.92 -8.53
CA PRO A 116 10.98 -14.06 -8.05
C PRO A 116 9.69 -14.87 -7.89
N ARG A 117 8.93 -14.63 -6.82
CA ARG A 117 7.62 -15.27 -6.68
C ARG A 117 6.71 -14.77 -7.79
N LYS A 118 6.06 -15.70 -8.51
CA LYS A 118 5.02 -15.35 -9.48
C LYS A 118 3.93 -14.52 -8.81
N GLU A 119 3.37 -13.57 -9.54
CA GLU A 119 2.19 -12.83 -9.10
C GLU A 119 0.98 -13.76 -9.19
N GLU A 120 0.71 -14.49 -8.10
CA GLU A 120 -0.46 -15.35 -7.99
C GLU A 120 -1.72 -14.47 -7.89
N GLU A 121 -2.52 -14.52 -8.96
CA GLU A 121 -3.89 -13.98 -9.03
C GLU A 121 -4.84 -14.79 -8.11
N HIS A 122 -4.58 -14.74 -6.80
CA HIS A 122 -5.60 -15.09 -5.83
C HIS A 122 -6.66 -14.00 -5.82
N GLU A 123 -7.83 -14.32 -6.37
CA GLU A 123 -9.11 -13.73 -5.96
C GLU A 123 -9.27 -13.88 -4.42
N ASP A 124 -9.99 -12.95 -3.79
CA ASP A 124 -9.96 -12.72 -2.32
C ASP A 124 -10.82 -13.67 -1.46
#